data_AF-A0A7C5TIV1-F1
#
_entry.id   AF-A0A7C5TIV1-F1
#
_cell.length_a   1.000
_cell.length_b   1.000
_cell.length_c   1.000
_cell.angle_alpha   90.00
_cell.angle_beta   90.00
_cell.angle_gamma   90.00
#
_symmetry.space_group_name_H-M   'P 1'
#
loop_
_entity.id
_entity.type
_entity.pdbx_description
1 polymer ?
#
loop_
_entity_poly.entity_id
_entity_poly.type
_entity_poly.pdbx_seq_one_letter_code
_entity_poly.pdbx_strand_id
1 'polypeptide(L)'
;MRKCHTSRRDAFKSINSDPIAVYRDRRIEMLTEDYKKRGCKEFRVEAEFEEKVALVKFYPGFDHRILDWYVDNGYRGIIIEGTGLGHVSGRCIQSIKRAVDSCVFVGMTSQCLWGRVNMNVYRTGRELQAAGIVPLEDMLPETAFVKLMWVLARVKDMDEAKRLMLTDIAGEIASRTSFRWYA
;
A
#
# COMPACT_ATOMS: atom_id res chain seq x y z
N MET A 1 -1.70 -10.35 4.02
CA MET A 1 -2.90 -10.97 4.62
C MET A 1 -3.92 -9.88 4.93
N ARG A 2 -5.22 -10.18 4.83
CA ARG A 2 -6.29 -9.28 5.24
C ARG A 2 -7.42 -10.04 5.92
N LYS A 3 -8.07 -9.42 6.91
CA LYS A 3 -9.35 -9.91 7.47
C LYS A 3 -10.49 -9.47 6.53
N CYS A 4 -11.04 -10.41 5.76
CA CYS A 4 -12.07 -10.18 4.76
C CYS A 4 -13.49 -10.56 5.23
N HIS A 5 -13.63 -11.09 6.45
CA HIS A 5 -14.94 -11.40 7.02
C HIS A 5 -15.02 -10.95 8.48
N THR A 6 -16.18 -10.46 8.90
CA THR A 6 -16.40 -9.91 10.25
C THR A 6 -16.42 -10.97 11.34
N SER A 7 -17.04 -12.14 11.09
CA SER A 7 -17.25 -13.20 12.10
C SER A 7 -16.70 -14.61 11.80
N ARG A 8 -16.49 -15.01 10.53
CA ARG A 8 -16.11 -16.40 10.20
C ARG A 8 -14.70 -16.76 10.68
N ARG A 9 -14.49 -18.06 10.92
CA ARG A 9 -13.17 -18.60 11.31
C ARG A 9 -12.13 -18.48 10.18
N ASP A 10 -12.55 -18.59 8.93
CA ASP A 10 -11.73 -18.41 7.73
C ASP A 10 -11.72 -16.95 7.24
N ALA A 11 -11.87 -15.99 8.15
CA ALA A 11 -11.94 -14.57 7.82
C ALA A 11 -10.66 -14.01 7.20
N PHE A 12 -9.51 -14.62 7.48
CA PHE A 12 -8.23 -14.14 6.97
C PHE A 12 -7.90 -14.77 5.63
N LYS A 13 -7.55 -13.94 4.65
CA LYS A 13 -7.18 -14.37 3.30
C LYS A 13 -5.81 -13.80 2.91
N SER A 14 -5.05 -14.58 2.16
CA SER A 14 -3.93 -14.08 1.36
C SER A 14 -4.53 -13.31 0.18
N ILE A 15 -4.13 -12.06 0.01
CA ILE A 15 -4.56 -11.21 -1.10
C ILE A 15 -3.33 -10.98 -1.97
N ASN A 16 -3.50 -11.04 -3.29
CA ASN A 16 -2.42 -10.90 -4.26
C ASN A 16 -1.21 -11.83 -4.00
N SER A 17 -1.46 -12.99 -3.40
CA SER A 17 -0.42 -13.97 -3.04
C SER A 17 -1.07 -15.32 -2.75
N ASP A 18 -0.30 -16.39 -2.95
CA ASP A 18 -0.70 -17.73 -2.51
C ASP A 18 -0.41 -17.87 -0.99
N PRO A 19 -1.23 -18.60 -0.22
CA PRO A 19 -0.85 -18.98 1.13
C PRO A 19 0.44 -19.81 1.13
N ILE A 20 1.29 -19.65 2.15
CA ILE A 20 2.58 -20.34 2.20
C ILE A 20 2.41 -21.86 2.40
N ALA A 21 1.52 -22.25 3.30
CA ALA A 21 1.31 -23.64 3.68
C ALA A 21 -0.09 -23.87 4.24
N VAL A 22 -0.49 -25.14 4.28
CA VAL A 22 -1.67 -25.63 5.01
C VAL A 22 -1.20 -26.51 6.15
N TYR A 23 -1.79 -26.30 7.33
CA TYR A 23 -1.60 -27.17 8.48
C TYR A 23 -2.88 -27.96 8.75
N ARG A 24 -2.80 -29.30 8.65
CA ARG A 24 -3.92 -30.21 8.89
C ARG A 24 -3.39 -31.53 9.46
N ASP A 25 -4.11 -32.13 10.41
CA ASP A 25 -3.78 -33.44 10.99
C ASP A 25 -2.33 -33.58 11.48
N ARG A 26 -1.80 -32.51 12.10
CA ARG A 26 -0.40 -32.39 12.56
C ARG A 26 0.65 -32.48 11.45
N ARG A 27 0.26 -32.25 10.20
CA ARG A 27 1.15 -32.18 9.04
C ARG A 27 1.11 -30.79 8.42
N ILE A 28 2.27 -30.34 7.95
CA ILE A 28 2.42 -29.11 7.16
C ILE A 28 2.57 -29.53 5.70
N GLU A 29 1.68 -29.03 4.86
CA GLU A 29 1.79 -29.11 3.41
C GLU A 29 2.20 -27.73 2.88
N MET A 30 3.40 -27.64 2.32
CA MET A 30 3.89 -26.41 1.71
C MET A 30 3.21 -26.20 0.36
N LEU A 31 2.62 -25.02 0.16
CA LEU A 31 1.93 -24.67 -1.09
C LEU A 31 2.83 -23.88 -2.06
N THR A 32 3.98 -23.42 -1.57
CA THR A 32 4.98 -22.68 -2.33
C THR A 32 6.38 -23.02 -1.84
N GLU A 33 7.34 -22.96 -2.77
CA GLU A 33 8.78 -23.00 -2.47
C GLU A 33 9.37 -21.60 -2.27
N ASP A 34 8.59 -20.56 -2.59
CA ASP A 34 9.01 -19.15 -2.48
C ASP A 34 8.73 -18.61 -1.07
N TYR A 35 9.62 -18.93 -0.14
CA TYR A 35 9.59 -18.40 1.23
C TYR A 35 11.00 -18.30 1.83
N LYS A 36 11.16 -17.43 2.83
CA LYS A 36 12.44 -17.29 3.56
C LYS A 36 12.66 -18.51 4.45
N LYS A 37 13.68 -19.32 4.13
CA LYS A 37 14.06 -20.50 4.93
C LYS A 37 14.65 -20.08 6.30
N ARG A 38 14.62 -21.02 7.26
CA ARG A 38 15.20 -20.81 8.60
C ARG A 38 16.71 -20.58 8.50
N GLY A 39 17.23 -19.63 9.28
CA GLY A 39 18.67 -19.37 9.39
C GLY A 39 19.27 -18.57 8.23
N CYS A 40 18.45 -18.02 7.32
CA CYS A 40 18.97 -17.29 6.16
C CYS A 40 19.48 -15.88 6.45
N LYS A 41 19.13 -15.28 7.59
CA LYS A 41 19.54 -13.93 7.97
C LYS A 41 19.73 -13.80 9.48
N GLU A 42 20.64 -12.92 9.87
CA GLU A 42 20.76 -12.44 11.24
C GLU A 42 19.48 -11.68 11.64
N PHE A 43 19.00 -11.94 12.85
CA PHE A 43 17.82 -11.25 13.38
C PHE A 43 18.18 -9.82 13.78
N ARG A 44 17.42 -8.86 13.25
CA ARG A 44 17.52 -7.44 13.61
C ARG A 44 16.13 -6.87 13.83
N VAL A 45 16.00 -6.04 14.85
CA VAL A 45 14.77 -5.32 15.16
C VAL A 45 14.92 -3.90 14.68
N GLU A 46 13.97 -3.45 13.88
CA GLU A 46 13.86 -2.06 13.52
C GLU A 46 12.40 -1.61 13.76
N ALA A 47 12.14 -1.11 14.96
CA ALA A 47 10.79 -0.91 15.50
C ALA A 47 10.36 0.57 15.58
N GLU A 48 11.00 1.44 14.80
CA GLU A 48 10.64 2.85 14.70
C GLU A 48 9.59 3.08 13.61
N PHE A 49 8.59 3.93 13.93
CA PHE A 49 7.46 4.25 13.06
C PHE A 49 7.10 5.74 13.18
N GLU A 50 6.85 6.38 12.05
CA GLU A 50 6.29 7.74 11.97
C GLU A 50 4.78 7.67 12.20
N GLU A 51 4.28 8.33 13.24
CA GLU A 51 2.86 8.33 13.60
C GLU A 51 2.04 9.29 12.73
N LYS A 52 2.68 10.32 12.15
CA LYS A 52 2.04 11.34 11.31
C LYS A 52 1.83 10.86 9.88
N VAL A 53 1.16 9.72 9.74
CA VAL A 53 0.74 9.14 8.46
C VAL A 53 -0.78 8.94 8.46
N ALA A 54 -1.43 9.15 7.32
CA ALA A 54 -2.86 8.94 7.15
C ALA A 54 -3.17 7.83 6.14
N LEU A 55 -4.23 7.07 6.41
CA LEU A 55 -4.89 6.19 5.44
C LEU A 55 -6.25 6.80 5.09
N VAL A 56 -6.44 7.17 3.83
CA VAL A 56 -7.59 7.95 3.36
C VAL A 56 -8.35 7.19 2.30
N LYS A 57 -9.58 6.80 2.62
CA LYS A 57 -10.47 6.18 1.65
C LYS A 57 -11.17 7.23 0.79
N PHE A 58 -11.00 7.12 -0.53
CA PHE A 58 -11.73 7.97 -1.47
C PHE A 58 -13.18 7.48 -1.65
N TYR A 59 -14.10 8.40 -1.94
CA TYR A 59 -15.49 8.08 -2.26
C TYR A 59 -16.11 9.20 -3.13
N PRO A 60 -17.24 8.94 -3.82
CA PRO A 60 -17.94 9.98 -4.55
C PRO A 60 -18.34 11.14 -3.64
N GLY A 61 -17.95 12.36 -3.99
CA GLY A 61 -18.16 13.55 -3.14
C GLY A 61 -17.09 13.75 -2.07
N PHE A 62 -15.97 13.01 -2.11
CA PHE A 62 -14.84 13.24 -1.22
C PHE A 62 -14.36 14.70 -1.27
N ASP A 63 -14.23 15.31 -0.10
CA ASP A 63 -13.76 16.68 0.05
C ASP A 63 -12.23 16.70 0.02
N HIS A 64 -11.66 17.22 -1.08
CA HIS A 64 -10.22 17.28 -1.27
C HIS A 64 -9.50 18.09 -0.18
N ARG A 65 -10.20 19.00 0.50
CA ARG A 65 -9.65 19.80 1.61
C ARG A 65 -9.26 18.94 2.83
N ILE A 66 -9.75 17.71 2.92
CA ILE A 66 -9.29 16.75 3.93
C ILE A 66 -7.80 16.43 3.73
N LEU A 67 -7.33 16.36 2.48
CA LEU A 67 -5.90 16.17 2.18
C LEU A 67 -5.10 17.40 2.63
N ASP A 68 -5.64 18.60 2.37
CA ASP A 68 -5.01 19.84 2.79
C ASP A 68 -4.90 19.95 4.31
N TRP A 69 -5.94 19.51 5.04
CA TRP A 69 -5.93 19.46 6.49
C TRP A 69 -4.81 18.58 7.04
N TYR A 70 -4.54 17.42 6.43
CA TYR A 70 -3.42 16.58 6.86
C TYR A 70 -2.08 17.31 6.69
N VAL A 71 -1.88 17.99 5.56
CA VAL A 71 -0.68 18.80 5.32
C VAL A 71 -0.54 19.89 6.39
N ASP A 72 -1.62 20.63 6.67
CA ASP A 72 -1.64 21.71 7.66
C ASP A 72 -1.35 21.22 9.09
N ASN A 73 -1.68 19.96 9.38
CA ASN A 73 -1.48 19.33 10.70
C ASN A 73 -0.15 18.55 10.80
N GLY A 74 0.77 18.80 9.89
CA GLY A 74 2.13 18.26 9.91
C GLY A 74 2.21 16.77 9.61
N TYR A 75 1.27 16.23 8.82
CA TYR A 75 1.39 14.86 8.34
C TYR A 75 2.54 14.74 7.36
N ARG A 76 3.32 13.66 7.50
CA ARG A 76 4.48 13.33 6.68
C ARG A 76 4.13 12.42 5.50
N GLY A 77 3.02 11.71 5.59
CA GLY A 77 2.60 10.74 4.59
C GLY A 77 1.09 10.53 4.51
N ILE A 78 0.59 10.26 3.31
CA ILE A 78 -0.81 9.96 3.03
C ILE A 78 -0.86 8.76 2.08
N ILE A 79 -1.52 7.69 2.48
CA ILE A 79 -1.91 6.58 1.60
C ILE A 79 -3.38 6.76 1.24
N ILE A 80 -3.67 6.78 -0.06
CA ILE A 80 -5.03 6.92 -0.59
C ILE A 80 -5.53 5.54 -1.04
N GLU A 81 -6.72 5.14 -0.58
CA GLU A 81 -7.48 4.05 -1.18
C GLU A 81 -8.34 4.60 -2.31
N GLY A 82 -7.76 4.63 -3.51
CA GLY A 82 -8.45 5.06 -4.73
C GLY A 82 -9.40 3.99 -5.28
N THR A 83 -10.06 4.29 -6.39
CA THR A 83 -10.95 3.35 -7.08
C THR A 83 -10.23 2.60 -8.19
N GLY A 84 -10.64 1.35 -8.47
CA GLY A 84 -10.19 0.57 -9.62
C GLY A 84 -8.66 0.48 -9.73
N LEU A 85 -8.11 0.92 -10.86
CA LEU A 85 -6.66 0.93 -11.10
C LEU A 85 -5.89 2.06 -10.37
N GLY A 86 -6.48 2.70 -9.35
CA GLY A 86 -5.86 3.78 -8.58
C GLY A 86 -6.30 5.16 -9.07
N HIS A 87 -7.56 5.53 -8.80
CA HIS A 87 -8.10 6.84 -9.18
C HIS A 87 -8.75 7.56 -8.00
N VAL A 88 -8.71 8.89 -8.08
CA VAL A 88 -9.55 9.81 -7.31
C VAL A 88 -10.16 10.85 -8.24
N SER A 89 -11.06 11.69 -7.73
CA SER A 89 -11.59 12.82 -8.50
C SER A 89 -10.46 13.76 -8.92
N GLY A 90 -10.54 14.31 -10.14
CA GLY A 90 -9.62 15.34 -10.61
C GLY A 90 -9.57 16.59 -9.71
N ARG A 91 -10.61 16.83 -8.90
CA ARG A 91 -10.61 17.89 -7.87
C ARG A 91 -9.53 17.70 -6.80
N CYS A 92 -9.05 16.47 -6.59
CA CYS A 92 -7.99 16.18 -5.63
C CYS A 92 -6.58 16.50 -6.17
N ILE A 93 -6.42 16.72 -7.48
CA ILE A 93 -5.09 16.90 -8.10
C ILE A 93 -4.32 18.05 -7.46
N GLN A 94 -4.98 19.19 -7.21
CA GLN A 94 -4.31 20.37 -6.62
C GLN A 94 -3.92 20.15 -5.17
N SER A 95 -4.79 19.54 -4.34
CA SER A 95 -4.45 19.21 -2.95
C SER A 95 -3.35 18.13 -2.86
N ILE A 96 -3.34 17.15 -3.78
CA ILE A 96 -2.25 16.17 -3.88
C ILE A 96 -0.94 16.86 -4.27
N LYS A 97 -0.96 17.71 -5.30
CA LYS A 97 0.21 18.47 -5.71
C LYS A 97 0.75 19.31 -4.55
N ARG A 98 -0.13 20.00 -3.82
CA ARG A 98 0.23 20.78 -2.64
C ARG A 98 0.88 19.93 -1.56
N ALA A 99 0.35 18.74 -1.28
CA ALA A 99 0.95 17.82 -0.32
C ALA A 99 2.37 17.43 -0.73
N VAL A 100 2.56 17.03 -2.00
CA VAL A 100 3.88 16.68 -2.54
C VAL A 100 4.84 17.87 -2.48
N ASP A 101 4.41 19.06 -2.90
CA ASP A 101 5.21 20.30 -2.85
C ASP A 101 5.57 20.69 -1.40
N SER A 102 4.80 20.22 -0.41
CA SER A 102 5.03 20.39 1.03
C SER A 102 5.84 19.24 1.66
N CYS A 103 6.53 18.44 0.84
CA CYS A 103 7.33 17.29 1.27
C CYS A 103 6.53 16.20 2.03
N VAL A 104 5.24 16.03 1.69
CA VAL A 104 4.40 14.93 2.18
C VAL A 104 4.39 13.81 1.15
N PHE A 105 4.74 12.59 1.54
CA PHE A 105 4.64 11.44 0.66
C PHE A 105 3.16 11.13 0.37
N VAL A 106 2.77 11.02 -0.90
CA VAL A 106 1.41 10.61 -1.28
C VAL A 106 1.48 9.31 -2.08
N GLY A 107 0.93 8.23 -1.54
CA GLY A 107 0.85 6.91 -2.17
C GLY A 107 -0.57 6.56 -2.60
N MET A 108 -0.71 5.85 -3.72
CA MET A 108 -1.99 5.33 -4.23
C MET A 108 -2.06 3.82 -4.09
N THR A 109 -3.12 3.35 -3.46
CA THR A 109 -3.59 1.96 -3.43
C THR A 109 -5.03 1.90 -3.96
N SER A 110 -5.64 0.71 -3.98
CA SER A 110 -7.02 0.53 -4.44
C SER A 110 -7.95 0.04 -3.33
N GLN A 111 -9.19 0.50 -3.37
CA GLN A 111 -10.31 -0.09 -2.62
C GLN A 111 -10.64 -1.50 -3.09
N CYS A 112 -10.33 -1.82 -4.36
CA CYS A 112 -10.38 -3.19 -4.84
C CYS A 112 -9.20 -3.94 -4.22
N LEU A 113 -9.50 -4.82 -3.26
CA LEU A 113 -8.48 -5.52 -2.48
C LEU A 113 -7.56 -6.38 -3.34
N TRP A 114 -8.17 -7.09 -4.29
CA TRP A 114 -7.44 -7.86 -5.28
C TRP A 114 -7.19 -7.00 -6.52
N GLY A 115 -5.96 -7.05 -7.01
CA GLY A 115 -5.55 -6.28 -8.18
C GLY A 115 -4.29 -5.45 -7.95
N ARG A 116 -3.82 -4.87 -9.06
CA ARG A 116 -2.67 -3.97 -9.12
C ARG A 116 -3.13 -2.61 -9.60
N VAL A 117 -2.69 -1.54 -8.94
CA VAL A 117 -2.90 -0.19 -9.47
C VAL A 117 -2.09 0.00 -10.74
N ASN A 118 -2.68 0.66 -11.73
CA ASN A 118 -1.99 1.05 -12.96
C ASN A 118 -2.55 2.39 -13.42
N MET A 119 -1.90 3.45 -12.93
CA MET A 119 -2.31 4.82 -13.17
C MET A 119 -1.91 5.33 -14.57
N ASN A 120 -1.30 4.50 -15.41
CA ASN A 120 -0.89 4.88 -16.76
C ASN A 120 -2.02 4.71 -17.80
N VAL A 121 -3.02 3.87 -17.50
CA VAL A 121 -4.09 3.52 -18.45
C VAL A 121 -4.98 4.72 -18.77
N TYR A 122 -5.50 5.38 -17.73
CA TYR A 122 -6.46 6.48 -17.89
C TYR A 122 -5.81 7.86 -17.68
N ARG A 123 -6.39 8.87 -18.34
CA ARG A 123 -5.92 10.25 -18.27
C ARG A 123 -5.80 10.75 -16.83
N THR A 124 -6.83 10.56 -16.01
CA THR A 124 -6.84 11.01 -14.61
C THR A 124 -5.68 10.41 -13.81
N GLY A 125 -5.36 9.13 -14.03
CA GLY A 125 -4.21 8.50 -13.37
C GLY A 125 -2.88 9.14 -13.76
N ARG A 126 -2.69 9.49 -15.04
CA ARG A 126 -1.48 10.19 -15.51
C ARG A 126 -1.37 11.61 -14.95
N GLU A 127 -2.49 12.34 -14.87
CA GLU A 127 -2.52 13.69 -14.26
C GLU A 127 -2.20 13.63 -12.76
N LEU A 128 -2.69 12.61 -12.05
CA LEU A 128 -2.35 12.39 -10.64
C LEU A 128 -0.87 12.05 -10.45
N GLN A 129 -0.29 11.21 -11.31
CA GLN A 129 1.15 10.91 -11.28
C GLN A 129 2.00 12.16 -11.59
N ALA A 130 1.55 13.01 -12.52
CA ALA A 130 2.20 14.29 -12.78
C ALA A 130 2.13 15.26 -11.59
N ALA A 131 1.11 15.13 -10.74
CA ALA A 131 1.03 15.82 -9.45
C ALA A 131 1.92 15.20 -8.35
N GLY A 132 2.62 14.10 -8.65
CA GLY A 132 3.61 13.49 -7.77
C GLY A 132 3.12 12.31 -6.92
N ILE A 133 1.88 11.83 -7.10
CA ILE A 133 1.41 10.64 -6.39
C ILE A 133 2.18 9.39 -6.85
N VAL A 134 2.46 8.48 -5.92
CA VAL A 134 3.21 7.24 -6.17
C VAL A 134 2.25 6.04 -6.24
N PRO A 135 2.10 5.35 -7.38
CA PRO A 135 1.33 4.11 -7.45
C PRO A 135 2.06 2.98 -6.70
N LEU A 136 1.39 2.30 -5.76
CA LEU A 136 2.01 1.28 -4.88
C LEU A 136 1.73 -0.16 -5.34
N GLU A 137 1.73 -0.38 -6.65
CA GLU A 137 1.59 -1.69 -7.28
C GLU A 137 0.37 -2.49 -6.78
N ASP A 138 0.56 -3.70 -6.25
CA ASP A 138 -0.49 -4.56 -5.70
C ASP A 138 -0.45 -4.64 -4.17
N MET A 139 0.23 -3.69 -3.54
CA MET A 139 0.29 -3.59 -2.09
C MET A 139 -1.10 -3.28 -1.51
N LEU A 140 -1.47 -4.02 -0.47
CA LEU A 140 -2.71 -3.75 0.28
C LEU A 140 -2.67 -2.35 0.91
N PRO A 141 -3.81 -1.63 0.99
CA PRO A 141 -3.86 -0.32 1.63
C PRO A 141 -3.28 -0.25 3.04
N GLU A 142 -3.65 -1.18 3.91
CA GLU A 142 -3.18 -1.21 5.30
C GLU A 142 -1.70 -1.60 5.38
N THR A 143 -1.22 -2.45 4.47
CA THR A 143 0.21 -2.78 4.37
C THR A 143 1.01 -1.56 3.91
N ALA A 144 0.52 -0.82 2.91
CA ALA A 144 1.14 0.42 2.44
C ALA A 144 1.18 1.48 3.53
N PHE A 145 0.11 1.60 4.31
CA PHE A 145 0.06 2.49 5.47
C PHE A 145 1.15 2.17 6.49
N VAL A 146 1.23 0.92 6.95
CA VAL A 146 2.24 0.49 7.93
C VAL A 146 3.66 0.61 7.36
N LYS A 147 3.86 0.23 6.09
CA LYS A 147 5.16 0.36 5.41
C LYS A 147 5.58 1.83 5.34
N LEU A 148 4.68 2.75 5.04
CA LEU A 148 5.00 4.16 4.99
C LEU A 148 5.41 4.72 6.35
N MET A 149 4.68 4.36 7.42
CA MET A 149 5.08 4.71 8.79
C MET A 149 6.51 4.24 9.10
N TRP A 150 6.82 2.99 8.73
CA TRP A 150 8.14 2.39 8.92
C TRP A 150 9.21 3.10 8.07
N VAL A 151 8.95 3.37 6.79
CA VAL A 151 9.89 4.05 5.89
C VAL A 151 10.20 5.46 6.39
N LEU A 152 9.17 6.25 6.73
CA LEU A 152 9.33 7.66 7.12
C LEU A 152 10.01 7.89 8.47
N ALA A 153 10.08 6.85 9.31
CA ALA A 153 10.89 6.87 10.54
C ALA A 153 12.40 6.78 10.24
N ARG A 154 12.78 6.16 9.11
CA ARG A 154 14.18 5.88 8.73
C ARG A 154 14.76 6.94 7.82
N VAL A 155 13.94 7.49 6.94
CA VAL A 155 14.38 8.40 5.90
C VAL A 155 13.62 9.71 5.95
N LYS A 156 14.37 10.81 5.75
CA LYS A 156 13.82 12.16 5.67
C LYS A 156 13.60 12.60 4.23
N ASP A 157 14.40 12.07 3.31
CA ASP A 157 14.31 12.35 1.88
C ASP A 157 13.12 11.61 1.23
N MET A 158 12.33 12.34 0.44
CA MET A 158 11.10 11.80 -0.15
C MET A 158 11.36 10.92 -1.37
N ASP A 159 12.46 11.14 -2.10
CA ASP A 159 12.84 10.28 -3.22
C ASP A 159 13.32 8.92 -2.71
N GLU A 160 14.09 8.90 -1.62
CA GLU A 160 14.47 7.67 -0.95
C GLU A 160 13.24 6.97 -0.32
N ALA A 161 12.31 7.72 0.28
CA ALA A 161 11.05 7.16 0.77
C ALA A 161 10.28 6.48 -0.36
N LYS A 162 10.17 7.13 -1.52
CA LYS A 162 9.55 6.56 -2.73
C LYS A 162 10.26 5.30 -3.19
N ARG A 163 11.60 5.28 -3.23
CA ARG A 163 12.37 4.09 -3.59
C ARG A 163 12.08 2.92 -2.65
N LEU A 164 12.09 3.16 -1.34
CA LEU A 164 11.81 2.12 -0.34
C LEU A 164 10.34 1.63 -0.41
N MET A 165 9.39 2.53 -0.63
CA MET A 165 7.98 2.17 -0.80
C MET A 165 7.76 1.24 -2.00
N LEU A 166 8.50 1.43 -3.10
CA LEU A 166 8.44 0.61 -4.32
C LEU A 166 9.36 -0.63 -4.29
N THR A 167 10.24 -0.76 -3.30
CA THR A 167 11.11 -1.93 -3.15
C THR A 167 10.36 -3.03 -2.40
N ASP A 168 10.34 -4.26 -2.90
CA ASP A 168 9.81 -5.40 -2.13
C ASP A 168 10.77 -5.79 -0.99
N ILE A 169 10.30 -5.71 0.27
CA ILE A 169 11.11 -5.98 1.47
C ILE A 169 10.71 -7.32 2.12
N ALA A 170 9.41 -7.58 2.17
CA ALA A 170 8.79 -8.67 2.93
C ALA A 170 7.74 -9.46 2.15
N GLY A 171 7.64 -9.29 0.82
CA GLY A 171 6.65 -9.93 -0.03
C GLY A 171 5.36 -9.11 -0.17
N GLU A 172 5.42 -7.80 0.08
CA GLU A 172 4.27 -6.89 -0.02
C GLU A 172 3.99 -6.41 -1.44
N ILE A 173 4.93 -6.58 -2.37
CA ILE A 173 4.77 -6.28 -3.80
C ILE A 173 5.13 -7.55 -4.58
N ALA A 174 4.23 -8.01 -5.44
CA ALA A 174 4.58 -9.09 -6.36
C ALA A 174 5.24 -8.53 -7.63
N SER A 175 5.97 -9.36 -8.37
CA SER A 175 6.47 -8.99 -9.70
C SER A 175 5.40 -9.11 -10.80
N ARG A 176 4.38 -9.94 -10.56
CA ARG A 176 3.28 -10.23 -11.50
C ARG A 176 2.04 -10.69 -10.75
N THR A 177 0.90 -10.60 -11.42
CA THR A 177 -0.38 -11.10 -10.91
C THR A 177 -0.67 -12.51 -11.41
N SER A 178 -0.98 -13.45 -10.50
CA SER A 178 -1.41 -14.81 -10.86
C SER A 178 -2.93 -14.94 -10.86
N PHE A 179 -3.50 -15.65 -11.84
CA PHE A 179 -4.93 -15.99 -11.88
C PHE A 179 -5.40 -16.73 -10.62
N ARG A 180 -4.53 -17.55 -10.01
CA ARG A 180 -4.86 -18.35 -8.81
C ARG A 180 -5.26 -17.52 -7.60
N TRP A 181 -4.86 -16.24 -7.53
CA TRP A 181 -5.11 -15.39 -6.37
C TRP A 181 -6.55 -14.85 -6.32
N TYR A 182 -7.31 -15.02 -7.39
CA TYR A 182 -8.66 -14.50 -7.58
C TYR A 182 -9.70 -15.61 -7.74
N ALA A 183 -9.24 -16.86 -7.81
CA ALA A 183 -10.06 -18.06 -8.00
C ALA A 183 -10.60 -18.62 -6.69
#